data_AF-A0A4P9VNP0-F1
#
_entry.id   AF-A0A4P9VNP0-F1
#
_cell.length_a   1.000
_cell.length_b   1.000
_cell.length_c   1.000
_cell.angle_alpha   90.00
_cell.angle_beta   90.00
_cell.angle_gamma   90.00
#
_symmetry.space_group_name_H-M   'P 1'
#
loop_
_entity.id
_entity.type
_entity.pdbx_description
1 polymer ?
#
loop_
_entity_poly.entity_id
_entity_poly.type
_entity_poly.pdbx_seq_one_letter_code
_entity_poly.pdbx_strand_id
1 'polypeptide(L)'
;MLSVAEHNRLFWRSRRGMLELDVLLVPFVKEAFPSLSEENQARYKKLIDCEDPDLFRWFMQKEQPDDPELAIIVEMILNHVPASS
;
A
#
# COMPACT_ATOMS: atom_id res chain seq x y z
N MET A 1 -13.80 -1.62 -13.43
CA MET A 1 -14.01 -2.96 -12.84
C MET A 1 -12.66 -3.65 -12.74
N LEU A 2 -12.18 -3.96 -11.53
CA LEU A 2 -10.88 -4.59 -11.31
C LEU A 2 -10.92 -6.06 -11.75
N SER A 3 -10.03 -6.49 -12.63
CA SER A 3 -9.96 -7.90 -13.01
C SER A 3 -9.24 -8.72 -11.93
N VAL A 4 -9.61 -10.00 -11.79
CA VAL A 4 -8.94 -10.95 -10.89
C VAL A 4 -7.44 -11.05 -11.19
N ALA A 5 -7.07 -10.94 -12.46
CA ALA A 5 -5.66 -10.95 -12.89
C ALA A 5 -4.90 -9.71 -12.39
N GLU A 6 -5.51 -8.52 -12.44
CA GLU A 6 -4.90 -7.30 -11.88
C GLU A 6 -4.79 -7.35 -10.36
N HIS A 7 -5.84 -7.82 -9.69
CA HIS A 7 -5.83 -7.97 -8.24
C HIS A 7 -4.72 -8.92 -7.78
N ASN A 8 -4.58 -10.08 -8.43
CA ASN A 8 -3.50 -11.02 -8.16
C ASN A 8 -2.12 -10.40 -8.42
N ARG A 9 -1.94 -9.65 -9.52
CA ARG A 9 -0.68 -8.95 -9.81
C ARG A 9 -0.31 -7.98 -8.70
N LEU A 10 -1.27 -7.19 -8.22
CA LEU A 10 -1.07 -6.26 -7.12
C LEU A 10 -0.71 -7.00 -5.84
N PHE A 11 -1.47 -8.04 -5.49
CA PHE A 11 -1.18 -8.89 -4.34
C PHE A 11 0.25 -9.43 -4.34
N TRP A 12 0.74 -9.94 -5.48
CA TRP A 12 2.11 -10.43 -5.60
C TRP A 12 3.15 -9.31 -5.52
N ARG A 13 2.86 -8.13 -6.07
CA ARG A 13 3.72 -6.93 -5.97
C ARG A 13 3.76 -6.35 -4.55
N SER A 14 2.71 -6.58 -3.76
CA SER A 14 2.63 -6.21 -2.34
C SER A 14 3.48 -7.08 -1.43
N ARG A 15 3.93 -8.25 -1.90
CA ARG A 15 4.85 -9.12 -1.17
C ARG A 15 6.29 -8.67 -1.39
N ARG A 16 6.96 -8.29 -0.32
CA ARG A 16 8.30 -7.72 -0.25
C ARG A 16 9.23 -8.66 0.52
N GLY A 17 10.52 -8.34 0.49
CA GLY A 17 11.52 -9.09 1.26
C GLY A 17 11.48 -8.81 2.77
N MET A 18 10.70 -7.82 3.21
CA MET A 18 10.58 -7.36 4.59
C MET A 18 9.19 -7.68 5.15
N LEU A 19 9.14 -8.41 6.26
CA LEU A 19 7.89 -8.89 6.87
C LEU A 19 7.00 -7.72 7.30
N GLU A 20 7.59 -6.63 7.77
CA GLU A 20 6.90 -5.42 8.22
C GLU A 20 6.09 -4.80 7.08
N LEU A 21 6.64 -4.76 5.86
CA LEU A 21 5.93 -4.27 4.68
C LEU A 21 4.82 -5.23 4.26
N ASP A 22 5.08 -6.55 4.33
CA ASP A 22 4.07 -7.57 4.03
C ASP A 22 2.86 -7.46 4.96
N VAL A 23 3.09 -7.28 6.26
CA VAL A 23 2.05 -7.15 7.27
C VAL A 23 1.15 -5.94 7.01
N LEU A 24 1.66 -4.87 6.39
CA LEU A 24 0.88 -3.69 6.05
C LEU A 24 0.20 -3.83 4.68
N LEU A 25 0.95 -4.18 3.64
CA LEU A 25 0.51 -4.11 2.25
C LEU A 25 -0.39 -5.28 1.84
N VAL A 26 -0.15 -6.48 2.36
CA VAL A 26 -0.91 -7.69 2.03
C VAL A 26 -2.37 -7.65 2.50
N PRO A 27 -2.69 -7.36 3.77
CA PRO A 27 -4.08 -7.24 4.19
C PRO A 27 -4.77 -6.06 3.49
N PHE A 28 -4.05 -4.93 3.32
CA PHE A 28 -4.60 -3.77 2.64
C PHE A 28 -5.04 -4.06 1.20
N VAL A 29 -4.22 -4.74 0.39
CA VAL A 29 -4.62 -5.07 -1.00
C VAL A 29 -5.72 -6.12 -1.08
N LYS A 30 -5.84 -6.98 -0.07
CA LYS A 30 -6.88 -8.02 -0.01
C LYS A 30 -8.24 -7.45 0.42
N GLU A 31 -8.24 -6.59 1.42
CA GLU A 31 -9.45 -6.17 2.13
C GLU A 31 -9.86 -4.74 1.74
N ALA A 32 -8.93 -3.78 1.83
CA ALA A 32 -9.23 -2.37 1.57
C ALA A 32 -9.26 -2.03 0.07
N PHE A 33 -8.26 -2.46 -0.70
CA PHE A 33 -8.08 -2.04 -2.11
C PHE A 33 -9.32 -2.22 -3.00
N PRO A 34 -10.07 -3.35 -2.95
CA PRO A 34 -11.28 -3.52 -3.76
C PRO A 34 -12.40 -2.52 -3.44
N SER A 35 -12.39 -1.96 -2.23
CA SER A 35 -13.38 -0.97 -1.75
C SER A 35 -12.95 0.49 -1.97
N LEU A 36 -11.70 0.72 -2.37
CA LEU A 36 -11.17 2.06 -2.64
C LEU A 36 -11.81 2.65 -3.91
N SER A 37 -11.93 3.98 -3.94
CA SER A 37 -12.24 4.72 -5.16
C SER A 37 -11.15 4.54 -6.22
N GLU A 38 -11.48 4.79 -7.49
CA GLU A 38 -10.53 4.65 -8.60
C GLU A 38 -9.26 5.50 -8.41
N GLU A 39 -9.41 6.71 -7.85
CA GLU A 39 -8.29 7.59 -7.49
C GLU A 39 -7.36 6.94 -6.46
N ASN A 40 -7.92 6.40 -5.37
CA ASN A 40 -7.13 5.74 -4.33
C ASN A 40 -6.51 4.42 -4.81
N GLN A 41 -7.19 3.70 -5.71
CA GLN A 41 -6.59 2.54 -6.37
C GLN A 41 -5.40 2.94 -7.25
N ALA A 42 -5.49 4.07 -7.96
CA ALA A 42 -4.38 4.59 -8.75
C ALA A 42 -3.19 5.01 -7.87
N ARG A 43 -3.46 5.67 -6.72
CA ARG A 43 -2.44 6.00 -5.73
C ARG A 43 -1.72 4.75 -5.20
N TYR A 44 -2.47 3.70 -4.86
CA TYR A 44 -1.88 2.44 -4.41
C TYR A 44 -1.03 1.75 -5.49
N LYS A 45 -1.48 1.77 -6.74
CA LYS A 45 -0.69 1.26 -7.88
C LYS A 45 0.62 2.02 -8.02
N LYS A 46 0.59 3.35 -7.88
CA LYS A 46 1.80 4.18 -7.91
C LYS A 46 2.74 3.85 -6.76
N LEU A 47 2.19 3.69 -5.55
CA LEU A 47 2.93 3.33 -4.35
C LEU A 47 3.63 1.97 -4.51
N ILE A 48 2.95 0.95 -5.04
CA ILE A 48 3.53 -0.39 -5.18
C ILE A 48 4.61 -0.48 -6.28
N ASP A 49 4.69 0.51 -7.15
CA ASP A 49 5.79 0.63 -8.11
C ASP A 49 7.05 1.29 -7.51
N CYS A 50 6.99 1.82 -6.28
CA CYS A 50 8.15 2.33 -5.55
C CYS A 50 9.04 1.20 -5.00
N GLU A 51 10.29 1.57 -4.70
CA GLU A 51 11.30 0.65 -4.16
C GLU A 51 11.08 0.38 -2.66
N ASP A 52 11.52 -0.79 -2.22
CA ASP A 52 11.39 -1.24 -0.83
C ASP A 52 11.99 -0.26 0.21
N PRO A 53 13.15 0.39 -0.01
CA PRO A 53 13.71 1.34 0.94
C PRO A 53 12.82 2.56 1.18
N ASP A 54 12.16 3.07 0.14
CA ASP A 54 11.28 4.23 0.24
C ASP A 54 10.00 3.88 0.99
N LEU A 55 9.39 2.74 0.63
CA LEU A 55 8.23 2.20 1.34
C LEU A 55 8.54 2.01 2.83
N PHE A 56 9.71 1.43 3.14
CA PHE A 56 10.13 1.23 4.52
C PHE A 56 10.26 2.55 5.28
N ARG A 57 10.84 3.59 4.68
CA ARG A 57 10.94 4.92 5.30
C ARG A 57 9.58 5.54 5.57
N TRP A 58 8.67 5.50 4.60
CA TRP A 58 7.34 6.09 4.76
C TRP A 58 6.50 5.39 5.83
N PHE A 59 6.57 4.05 5.90
CA PHE A 59 5.79 3.29 6.87
C PHE A 59 6.45 3.20 8.26
N MET A 60 7.74 2.92 8.34
CA MET A 60 8.43 2.66 9.61
C MET A 60 9.03 3.92 10.23
N GLN A 61 9.61 4.81 9.41
CA GLN A 61 10.20 6.06 9.89
C GLN A 61 9.19 7.23 9.88
N LYS A 62 7.96 6.99 9.42
CA LYS A 62 6.90 8.01 9.27
C LYS A 62 7.36 9.22 8.46
N GLU A 63 8.23 8.97 7.48
CA GLU A 63 8.66 10.00 6.54
C GLU A 63 7.52 10.28 5.55
N GLN A 64 7.36 11.53 5.14
CA GLN A 64 6.36 11.90 4.14
C GLN A 64 6.97 11.78 2.74
N PRO A 65 6.30 11.09 1.80
CA PRO A 65 6.70 11.16 0.40
C PRO A 65 6.53 12.59 -0.13
N ASP A 66 7.43 13.01 -1.02
CA ASP A 66 7.32 14.32 -1.70
C ASP A 66 6.05 14.44 -2.56
N ASP A 67 5.52 13.30 -2.99
CA ASP A 67 4.29 13.23 -3.76
C ASP A 67 3.06 13.22 -2.84
N PRO A 68 2.19 14.27 -2.89
CA PRO A 68 1.01 14.34 -2.05
C PRO A 68 0.04 13.17 -2.30
N GLU A 69 0.00 12.63 -3.51
CA GLU A 69 -0.85 11.49 -3.85
C GLU A 69 -0.37 10.20 -3.17
N LEU A 70 0.96 10.06 -2.99
CA LEU A 70 1.54 8.97 -2.22
C LEU A 70 1.32 9.17 -0.72
N ALA A 71 1.41 10.41 -0.24
CA ALA A 71 1.20 10.72 1.18
C ALA A 71 -0.19 10.30 1.65
N ILE A 72 -1.22 10.59 0.84
CA ILE A 72 -2.61 10.20 1.11
C ILE A 72 -2.74 8.68 1.27
N ILE A 73 -2.22 7.89 0.32
CA ILE A 73 -2.39 6.43 0.37
C ILE A 73 -1.54 5.79 1.48
N VAL A 74 -0.35 6.31 1.77
CA VAL A 74 0.48 5.87 2.91
C VAL A 74 -0.28 6.08 4.22
N GLU A 75 -0.87 7.25 4.42
CA GLU A 75 -1.68 7.55 5.61
C GLU A 75 -2.91 6.64 5.70
N MET A 76 -3.60 6.39 4.58
CA MET A 76 -4.73 5.46 4.55
C MET A 76 -4.33 4.03 4.95
N ILE A 77 -3.18 3.53 4.49
CA ILE A 77 -2.68 2.20 4.85
C ILE A 77 -2.34 2.15 6.34
N LEU A 78 -1.64 3.18 6.85
CA LEU A 78 -1.30 3.29 8.27
C LEU A 78 -2.53 3.33 9.18
N ASN A 79 -3.60 4.01 8.76
CA ASN A 79 -4.87 4.06 9.49
C ASN A 79 -5.71 2.78 9.34
N HIS A 80 -5.54 2.03 8.25
CA HIS A 80 -6.25 0.79 8.01
C HIS A 80 -5.75 -0.35 8.90
N VAL A 81 -4.44 -0.39 9.18
CA VAL A 81 -3.89 -1.38 10.10
C VAL A 81 -4.29 -1.00 11.52
N PRO A 82 -5.15 -1.79 12.20
CA PRO A 82 -5.45 -1.52 13.58
C PRO A 82 -4.14 -1.61 14.33
N ALA A 83 -3.75 -0.52 15.00
CA ALA A 83 -2.59 -0.48 15.87
C ALA A 83 -2.63 -1.75 16.72
N SER A 84 -1.75 -2.71 16.39
CA SER A 84 -1.64 -3.95 17.13
C SER A 84 -1.17 -3.54 18.52
N SER A 85 -2.15 -3.40 19.42
CA SER A 85 -1.95 -3.18 20.85
C SER A 85 -1.59 -4.51 21.49
#